data_AF-A0A3L9M966-F1
#
_entry.id   AF-A0A3L9M966-F1
#
_cell.length_a   1.000
_cell.length_b   1.000
_cell.length_c   1.000
_cell.angle_alpha   90.00
_cell.angle_beta   90.00
_cell.angle_gamma   90.00
#
_symmetry.space_group_name_H-M   'P 1'
#
loop_
_entity.id
_entity.type
_entity.pdbx_description
1 polymer ?
#
loop_
_entity_poly.entity_id
_entity_poly.type
_entity_poly.pdbx_seq_one_letter_code
_entity_poly.pdbx_strand_id
1 'polypeptide(L)'
;MNKFKVITALVTSSMVTFAIAATTLSPKQNNQSGIIPSGYDDLIFSVSNGNWVKTLYLPDTAKEGALLTLSSTAGYDSEFDLSNIRINKTGYLPLKTGDTYQFKFHNGKWEFYVSESNSLNPQKNGNTIPEFQESLAKYTIDDTAWTDIVHLPQTAKDRQLIVIESKALKATKIDSQYALFPSTLTLHKDDLYIFQYNQKLNKWIPFSVPTRILNVQGDSATFNQKLQNLTAPKTEVRFADGSWIPSLKLPKSANDRDRLIISSSATWQSTIENENTNTTATMKLNSGDRYEFIYIADKAQWILISSPKTVLTAQKAAQGFTLKTPIVEIIANNAEWVPTINLPNTAQSGDKVILSNSADTAFTITGNNIAATLNKGDKIRFVFKNNVWNLDSHQIDLLIVNSPVLNEKLGATAAKIRAREALRLTNEALQNSQAKAYFREVGYLDYRISGTTLGDAINAGRSDSIVQAERTRTGADAVYVFTDHTGCGLAWRNTTPNKYNMIGSENYECGITAMRHELGHNMGIGHGQSERTSGYHWGFTHPLGSTVMAGNNIGLYSSPDHYSPEYGVRLGEAEKHDGLRIINENAETVSKFLVAVK
;
A
#
# COMPACT_ATOMS: atom_id res chain seq x y z
N MET A 1 32.96 -21.90 88.23
CA MET A 1 32.48 -22.54 86.98
C MET A 1 31.53 -21.61 86.26
N ASN A 2 31.98 -21.17 85.09
CA ASN A 2 31.34 -20.58 83.89
C ASN A 2 29.96 -19.91 83.96
N LYS A 3 29.96 -18.59 83.74
CA LYS A 3 28.86 -17.84 83.10
C LYS A 3 29.19 -17.66 81.62
N PHE A 4 28.36 -18.22 80.74
CA PHE A 4 28.43 -18.00 79.29
C PHE A 4 27.89 -16.60 78.94
N LYS A 5 28.68 -15.83 78.18
CA LYS A 5 28.21 -14.62 77.49
C LYS A 5 27.82 -14.99 76.05
N VAL A 6 26.59 -14.71 75.68
CA VAL A 6 26.09 -14.75 74.31
C VAL A 6 26.56 -13.47 73.61
N ILE A 7 27.29 -13.62 72.51
CA ILE A 7 27.64 -12.51 71.60
C ILE A 7 26.72 -12.65 70.38
N THR A 8 25.82 -11.69 70.22
CA THR A 8 24.97 -11.54 69.03
C THR A 8 25.80 -10.85 67.94
N ALA A 9 26.14 -11.57 66.87
CA ALA A 9 26.76 -11.01 65.68
C ALA A 9 25.68 -10.47 64.74
N LEU A 10 25.66 -9.15 64.54
CA LEU A 10 24.84 -8.48 63.54
C LEU A 10 25.50 -8.70 62.17
N VAL A 11 24.89 -9.51 61.30
CA VAL A 11 25.31 -9.63 59.89
C VAL A 11 24.56 -8.57 59.09
N THR A 12 25.22 -7.44 58.82
CA THR A 12 24.79 -6.48 57.81
C THR A 12 25.06 -7.09 56.43
N SER A 13 24.03 -7.62 55.77
CA SER A 13 24.10 -8.01 54.36
C SER A 13 24.08 -6.75 53.50
N SER A 14 25.26 -6.25 53.16
CA SER A 14 25.44 -5.25 52.11
C SER A 14 25.02 -5.88 50.77
N MET A 15 23.84 -5.53 50.24
CA MET A 15 23.51 -5.83 48.84
C MET A 15 24.43 -4.98 47.96
N VAL A 16 25.49 -5.60 47.45
CA VAL A 16 26.29 -5.04 46.36
C VAL A 16 25.47 -5.21 45.08
N THR A 17 24.80 -4.16 44.64
CA THR A 17 24.25 -4.10 43.28
C THR A 17 25.40 -3.92 42.30
N PHE A 18 25.77 -4.99 41.60
CA PHE A 18 26.65 -4.86 40.43
C PHE A 18 25.89 -4.14 39.31
N ALA A 19 26.31 -2.93 38.97
CA ALA A 19 25.89 -2.30 37.73
C ALA A 19 26.57 -3.05 36.58
N ILE A 20 25.82 -3.90 35.88
CA ILE A 20 26.30 -4.53 34.64
C ILE A 20 26.33 -3.42 33.59
N ALA A 21 27.52 -3.06 33.11
CA ALA A 21 27.66 -2.10 32.01
C ALA A 21 27.04 -2.67 30.74
N ALA A 22 26.34 -1.83 29.97
CA ALA A 22 25.76 -2.23 28.69
C ALA A 22 26.85 -2.77 27.75
N THR A 23 26.59 -3.91 27.11
CA THR A 23 27.51 -4.46 26.10
C THR A 23 27.33 -3.69 24.81
N THR A 24 28.41 -3.35 24.10
CA THR A 24 28.34 -2.69 22.79
C THR A 24 28.79 -3.62 21.68
N LEU A 25 27.94 -3.79 20.67
CA LEU A 25 28.23 -4.52 19.43
C LEU A 25 28.02 -3.61 18.22
N SER A 26 28.57 -4.08 17.11
CA SER A 26 28.46 -3.46 15.79
C SER A 26 28.48 -4.56 14.71
N PRO A 27 28.08 -4.27 13.46
CA PRO A 27 28.06 -5.28 12.42
C PRO A 27 29.38 -6.05 12.26
N LYS A 28 30.54 -5.39 12.25
CA LYS A 28 31.85 -6.05 12.13
C LYS A 28 32.16 -7.00 13.28
N GLN A 29 31.71 -6.66 14.50
CA GLN A 29 31.85 -7.54 15.68
C GLN A 29 30.81 -8.68 15.67
N ASN A 30 29.84 -8.61 14.75
CA ASN A 30 28.77 -9.57 14.55
C ASN A 30 28.82 -10.18 13.14
N ASN A 31 30.02 -10.54 12.67
CA ASN A 31 30.24 -11.20 11.37
C ASN A 31 29.64 -10.46 10.17
N GLN A 32 29.69 -9.12 10.18
CA GLN A 32 29.09 -8.25 9.17
C GLN A 32 27.56 -8.46 9.03
N SER A 33 26.89 -8.92 10.09
CA SER A 33 25.47 -9.24 10.14
C SER A 33 24.65 -8.18 10.88
N GLY A 34 23.44 -7.94 10.37
CA GLY A 34 22.41 -7.17 11.05
C GLY A 34 21.45 -8.00 11.90
N ILE A 35 21.62 -9.33 11.95
CA ILE A 35 20.87 -10.20 12.87
C ILE A 35 21.47 -10.01 14.26
N ILE A 36 20.78 -9.27 15.12
CA ILE A 36 21.28 -8.92 16.45
C ILE A 36 21.21 -10.16 17.35
N PRO A 37 22.29 -10.53 18.05
CA PRO A 37 22.30 -11.72 18.91
C PRO A 37 21.46 -11.53 20.18
N SER A 38 20.88 -12.62 20.68
CA SER A 38 20.24 -12.68 22.00
C SER A 38 21.26 -12.97 23.12
N GLY A 39 20.78 -13.03 24.37
CA GLY A 39 21.60 -13.42 25.54
C GLY A 39 22.20 -12.26 26.34
N TYR A 40 21.91 -11.02 25.97
CA TYR A 40 22.34 -9.82 26.70
C TYR A 40 21.20 -9.26 27.55
N ASP A 41 21.51 -8.86 28.79
CA ASP A 41 20.57 -8.14 29.65
C ASP A 41 20.43 -6.66 29.22
N ASP A 42 21.51 -6.06 28.70
CA ASP A 42 21.54 -4.71 28.12
C ASP A 42 22.57 -4.65 26.97
N LEU A 43 22.08 -4.41 25.76
CA LEU A 43 22.87 -4.38 24.52
C LEU A 43 22.70 -3.06 23.78
N ILE A 44 23.81 -2.47 23.35
CA ILE A 44 23.86 -1.37 22.39
C ILE A 44 24.38 -1.94 21.07
N PHE A 45 23.57 -1.87 20.01
CA PHE A 45 23.97 -2.23 18.66
C PHE A 45 24.11 -0.97 17.81
N SER A 46 25.34 -0.65 17.41
CA SER A 46 25.68 0.60 16.73
C SER A 46 26.15 0.38 15.29
N VAL A 47 25.63 1.18 14.36
CA VAL A 47 26.09 1.23 12.96
C VAL A 47 26.81 2.55 12.69
N SER A 48 27.92 2.49 11.94
CA SER A 48 28.77 3.65 11.65
C SER A 48 29.44 3.56 10.29
N ASN A 49 30.10 4.64 9.85
CA ASN A 49 30.82 4.64 8.58
C ASN A 49 31.90 3.56 8.54
N GLY A 50 31.86 2.71 7.52
CA GLY A 50 32.76 1.56 7.40
C GLY A 50 32.44 0.40 8.35
N ASN A 51 31.36 0.47 9.14
CA ASN A 51 30.85 -0.59 10.00
C ASN A 51 29.32 -0.56 10.01
N TRP A 52 28.75 -0.92 8.86
CA TRP A 52 27.34 -0.68 8.52
C TRP A 52 26.74 -1.92 7.86
N VAL A 53 25.43 -2.10 8.07
CA VAL A 53 24.58 -3.04 7.34
C VAL A 53 23.26 -2.34 7.05
N LYS A 54 22.63 -2.72 5.93
CA LYS A 54 21.37 -2.11 5.50
C LYS A 54 20.22 -2.42 6.46
N THR A 55 20.07 -3.69 6.84
CA THR A 55 18.88 -4.16 7.55
C THR A 55 19.28 -4.80 8.88
N LEU A 56 18.58 -4.43 9.94
CA LEU A 56 18.74 -4.92 11.30
C LEU A 56 17.52 -5.74 11.72
N TYR A 57 17.75 -6.84 12.42
CA TYR A 57 16.71 -7.71 12.97
C TYR A 57 16.90 -7.81 14.48
N LEU A 58 15.88 -7.42 15.24
CA LEU A 58 15.88 -7.58 16.69
C LEU A 58 15.80 -9.08 17.03
N PRO A 59 16.41 -9.54 18.13
CA PRO A 59 16.38 -10.96 18.49
C PRO A 59 14.96 -11.46 18.71
N ASP A 60 14.62 -12.67 18.25
CA ASP A 60 13.29 -13.27 18.46
C ASP A 60 13.01 -13.58 19.94
N THR A 61 14.06 -13.85 20.70
CA THR A 61 13.99 -14.15 22.13
C THR A 61 14.99 -13.32 22.91
N ALA A 62 14.62 -12.93 24.12
CA ALA A 62 15.51 -12.34 25.11
C ALA A 62 14.98 -12.65 26.52
N LYS A 63 15.78 -12.32 27.53
CA LYS A 63 15.32 -12.37 28.93
C LYS A 63 14.26 -11.29 29.14
N GLU A 64 13.25 -11.59 29.94
CA GLU A 64 12.23 -10.62 30.35
C GLU A 64 12.90 -9.38 30.97
N GLY A 65 12.56 -8.20 30.47
CA GLY A 65 13.15 -6.92 30.88
C GLY A 65 14.49 -6.56 30.23
N ALA A 66 15.04 -7.40 29.35
CA ALA A 66 16.27 -7.08 28.61
C ALA A 66 16.13 -5.80 27.79
N LEU A 67 17.22 -5.04 27.70
CA LEU A 67 17.27 -3.77 26.97
C LEU A 67 18.10 -3.92 25.68
N LEU A 68 17.61 -3.28 24.62
CA LEU A 68 18.32 -3.15 23.35
C LEU A 68 18.28 -1.70 22.90
N THR A 69 19.44 -1.12 22.61
CA THR A 69 19.57 0.21 22.03
C THR A 69 20.14 0.09 20.62
N LEU A 70 19.43 0.64 19.63
CA LEU A 70 19.94 0.82 18.28
C LEU A 70 20.40 2.26 18.11
N SER A 71 21.60 2.47 17.58
CA SER A 71 22.12 3.81 17.28
C SER A 71 22.86 3.86 15.95
N SER A 72 22.81 5.01 15.28
CA SER A 72 23.51 5.21 14.01
C SER A 72 24.32 6.50 13.99
N THR A 73 25.57 6.37 13.57
CA THR A 73 26.42 7.48 13.13
C THR A 73 26.86 7.32 11.67
N ALA A 74 26.28 6.34 10.96
CA ALA A 74 26.59 6.07 9.56
C ALA A 74 25.98 7.14 8.66
N GLY A 75 26.66 7.51 7.58
CA GLY A 75 26.13 8.39 6.53
C GLY A 75 25.14 7.69 5.58
N TYR A 76 25.13 6.35 5.58
CA TYR A 76 24.10 5.55 4.91
C TYR A 76 23.00 5.17 5.90
N ASP A 77 21.75 5.23 5.44
CA ASP A 77 20.60 4.81 6.21
C ASP A 77 20.62 3.29 6.43
N SER A 78 20.40 2.86 7.68
CA SER A 78 19.97 1.50 7.99
C SER A 78 18.45 1.48 8.18
N GLU A 79 17.87 0.28 8.30
CA GLU A 79 16.48 0.08 8.70
C GLU A 79 16.39 -1.12 9.64
N PHE A 80 15.44 -1.12 10.57
CA PHE A 80 15.18 -2.28 11.43
C PHE A 80 13.79 -2.85 11.23
N ASP A 81 13.71 -4.17 11.25
CA ASP A 81 12.48 -4.92 11.07
C ASP A 81 11.53 -4.75 12.27
N LEU A 82 10.25 -4.58 11.97
CA LEU A 82 9.20 -4.33 12.97
C LEU A 82 8.46 -5.60 13.39
N SER A 83 8.71 -6.77 12.79
CA SER A 83 7.92 -7.98 13.02
C SER A 83 8.03 -8.52 14.45
N ASN A 84 9.15 -8.23 15.13
CA ASN A 84 9.33 -8.60 16.54
C ASN A 84 9.09 -7.48 17.56
N ILE A 85 8.45 -6.38 17.13
CA ILE A 85 8.07 -5.27 17.99
C ILE A 85 6.55 -5.30 18.25
N ARG A 86 6.12 -5.03 19.48
CA ARG A 86 4.71 -5.05 19.92
C ARG A 86 3.95 -3.80 19.44
N ILE A 87 3.73 -3.70 18.13
CA ILE A 87 2.99 -2.63 17.49
C ILE A 87 2.08 -3.18 16.38
N ASN A 88 1.07 -2.41 15.99
CA ASN A 88 0.14 -2.79 14.91
C ASN A 88 0.65 -2.31 13.54
N LYS A 89 1.93 -2.59 13.23
CA LYS A 89 2.59 -2.25 11.97
C LYS A 89 3.63 -3.30 11.61
N THR A 90 3.74 -3.59 10.31
CA THR A 90 4.76 -4.49 9.74
C THR A 90 5.69 -3.72 8.81
N GLY A 91 6.80 -4.34 8.42
CA GLY A 91 7.82 -3.73 7.56
C GLY A 91 9.01 -3.22 8.36
N TYR A 92 9.61 -2.12 7.90
CA TYR A 92 10.85 -1.60 8.44
C TYR A 92 10.72 -0.14 8.87
N LEU A 93 11.52 0.27 9.86
CA LEU A 93 11.67 1.66 10.27
C LEU A 93 13.11 2.13 10.00
N PRO A 94 13.32 3.26 9.29
CA PRO A 94 14.66 3.77 9.03
C PRO A 94 15.38 4.20 10.31
N LEU A 95 16.68 3.88 10.37
CA LEU A 95 17.66 4.30 11.35
C LEU A 95 18.72 5.16 10.63
N LYS A 96 18.56 6.48 10.67
CA LYS A 96 19.48 7.44 10.05
C LYS A 96 20.55 7.93 11.02
N THR A 97 21.54 8.64 10.49
CA THR A 97 22.57 9.31 11.27
C THR A 97 21.97 10.13 12.43
N GLY A 98 22.44 9.89 13.64
CA GLY A 98 21.98 10.56 14.86
C GLY A 98 20.76 9.91 15.52
N ASP A 99 20.08 8.96 14.86
CA ASP A 99 18.92 8.30 15.45
C ASP A 99 19.36 7.35 16.58
N THR A 100 18.56 7.29 17.65
CA THR A 100 18.71 6.31 18.74
C THR A 100 17.34 5.82 19.18
N TYR A 101 17.14 4.50 19.19
CA TYR A 101 15.91 3.86 19.66
C TYR A 101 16.25 2.81 20.71
N GLN A 102 15.57 2.87 21.85
CA GLN A 102 15.69 1.87 22.90
C GLN A 102 14.43 0.99 22.93
N PHE A 103 14.65 -0.28 23.22
CA PHE A 103 13.62 -1.30 23.32
C PHE A 103 13.77 -2.07 24.63
N LYS A 104 12.65 -2.54 25.15
CA LYS A 104 12.60 -3.45 26.28
C LYS A 104 11.85 -4.71 25.89
N PHE A 105 12.40 -5.88 26.19
CA PHE A 105 11.73 -7.14 25.92
C PHE A 105 10.70 -7.42 27.01
N HIS A 106 9.45 -7.63 26.60
CA HIS A 106 8.33 -7.92 27.48
C HIS A 106 7.36 -8.90 26.82
N ASN A 107 7.00 -9.98 27.52
CA ASN A 107 6.01 -10.96 27.07
C ASN A 107 6.28 -11.51 25.65
N GLY A 108 7.54 -11.81 25.35
CA GLY A 108 7.92 -12.42 24.07
C GLY A 108 8.05 -11.45 22.89
N LYS A 109 7.93 -10.14 23.11
CA LYS A 109 8.11 -9.11 22.08
C LYS A 109 8.94 -7.94 22.59
N TRP A 110 9.53 -7.19 21.67
CA TRP A 110 10.19 -5.91 21.99
C TRP A 110 9.18 -4.77 22.01
N GLU A 111 9.32 -3.85 22.95
CA GLU A 111 8.50 -2.64 23.05
C GLU A 111 9.41 -1.42 22.98
N PHE A 112 8.98 -0.34 22.30
CA PHE A 112 9.69 0.93 22.38
C PHE A 112 9.75 1.39 23.84
N TYR A 113 10.96 1.74 24.29
CA TYR A 113 11.23 2.01 25.69
C TYR A 113 11.86 3.39 25.90
N VAL A 114 11.38 4.05 26.94
CA VAL A 114 11.95 5.26 27.53
C VAL A 114 11.89 5.05 29.04
N SER A 115 12.96 5.34 29.76
CA SER A 115 12.99 5.16 31.22
C SER A 115 11.90 5.97 31.91
N GLU A 116 11.38 5.47 33.04
CA GLU A 116 10.29 6.13 33.78
C GLU A 116 10.67 7.55 34.27
N SER A 117 11.95 7.77 34.57
CA SER A 117 12.50 9.08 34.92
C SER A 117 12.33 10.09 33.79
N ASN A 118 12.41 9.62 32.54
CA ASN A 118 12.39 10.43 31.32
C ASN A 118 11.02 10.37 30.62
N SER A 119 10.09 9.53 31.09
CA SER A 119 8.73 9.48 30.55
C SER A 119 7.93 10.70 31.01
N LEU A 120 7.28 11.31 30.02
CA LEU A 120 6.38 12.44 30.17
C LEU A 120 5.01 11.96 30.67
N ASN A 121 4.30 12.79 31.42
CA ASN A 121 2.92 12.52 31.83
C ASN A 121 2.13 13.80 32.14
N PRO A 122 0.79 13.73 32.26
CA PRO A 122 -0.04 14.90 32.54
C PRO A 122 0.34 15.67 33.82
N GLN A 123 0.74 14.96 34.88
CA GLN A 123 1.08 15.59 36.17
C GLN A 123 2.40 16.38 36.10
N LYS A 124 3.40 15.87 35.39
CA LYS A 124 4.74 16.47 35.25
C LYS A 124 4.78 17.55 34.18
N ASN A 125 4.05 17.36 33.08
CA ASN A 125 4.22 18.15 31.85
C ASN A 125 2.95 18.89 31.41
N GLY A 126 1.81 18.67 32.07
CA GLY A 126 0.52 19.14 31.59
C GLY A 126 -0.01 18.29 30.44
N ASN A 127 -1.15 18.72 29.89
CA ASN A 127 -1.86 18.00 28.83
C ASN A 127 -1.33 18.28 27.42
N THR A 128 -0.39 19.19 27.26
CA THR A 128 0.34 19.42 26.00
C THR A 128 1.71 18.79 26.11
N ILE A 129 2.01 17.87 25.20
CA ILE A 129 3.31 17.21 25.17
C ILE A 129 4.38 18.24 24.77
N PRO A 130 5.44 18.43 25.56
CA PRO A 130 6.53 19.35 25.20
C PRO A 130 7.34 18.84 24.00
N GLU A 131 8.02 19.75 23.32
CA GLU A 131 9.03 19.40 22.32
C GLU A 131 10.20 18.66 22.98
N PHE A 132 10.79 17.71 22.26
CA PHE A 132 11.88 16.85 22.75
C PHE A 132 12.98 16.73 21.69
N GLN A 133 14.20 16.42 22.10
CA GLN A 133 15.38 16.43 21.21
C GLN A 133 15.75 15.05 20.70
N GLU A 134 15.37 14.02 21.45
CA GLU A 134 15.62 12.61 21.23
C GLU A 134 14.80 12.08 20.04
N SER A 135 15.20 10.94 19.46
CA SER A 135 14.43 10.32 18.37
C SER A 135 13.09 9.75 18.83
N LEU A 136 12.91 9.50 20.13
CA LEU A 136 11.74 8.89 20.73
C LEU A 136 11.39 9.58 22.05
N ALA A 137 10.12 9.90 22.25
CA ALA A 137 9.55 10.23 23.55
C ALA A 137 8.40 9.30 23.91
N LYS A 138 8.11 9.21 25.22
CA LYS A 138 6.98 8.43 25.75
C LYS A 138 6.14 9.26 26.70
N TYR A 139 4.87 9.40 26.39
CA TYR A 139 3.86 10.07 27.21
C TYR A 139 2.89 9.03 27.79
N THR A 140 2.92 8.88 29.11
CA THR A 140 2.15 7.85 29.82
C THR A 140 1.03 8.48 30.62
N ILE A 141 -0.17 7.93 30.51
CA ILE A 141 -1.36 8.36 31.26
C ILE A 141 -1.77 7.21 32.19
N ASP A 142 -2.03 7.50 33.45
CA ASP A 142 -2.56 6.55 34.42
C ASP A 142 -3.57 7.23 35.35
N ASP A 143 -4.19 6.48 36.26
CA ASP A 143 -5.24 7.02 37.14
C ASP A 143 -4.75 8.13 38.09
N THR A 144 -3.43 8.23 38.33
CA THR A 144 -2.82 9.27 39.18
C THR A 144 -2.37 10.50 38.38
N ALA A 145 -2.08 10.32 37.09
CA ALA A 145 -1.68 11.36 36.15
C ALA A 145 -2.58 11.30 34.90
N TRP A 146 -3.85 11.69 35.06
CA TRP A 146 -4.87 11.63 34.00
C TRP A 146 -5.25 13.02 33.45
N THR A 147 -5.66 13.06 32.18
CA THR A 147 -6.22 14.25 31.49
C THR A 147 -7.31 13.82 30.50
N ASP A 148 -8.31 14.68 30.27
CA ASP A 148 -9.39 14.46 29.29
C ASP A 148 -8.88 14.47 27.84
N ILE A 149 -7.89 15.33 27.56
CA ILE A 149 -7.34 15.54 26.22
C ILE A 149 -5.81 15.65 26.29
N VAL A 150 -5.12 15.17 25.26
CA VAL A 150 -3.68 15.32 25.06
C VAL A 150 -3.41 16.04 23.75
N HIS A 151 -2.59 17.07 23.78
CA HIS A 151 -2.16 17.80 22.58
C HIS A 151 -0.76 17.36 22.15
N LEU A 152 -0.64 16.94 20.89
CA LEU A 152 0.65 16.65 20.26
C LEU A 152 1.49 17.93 20.14
N PRO A 153 2.84 17.86 20.17
CA PRO A 153 3.68 19.01 19.94
C PRO A 153 3.40 19.63 18.56
N GLN A 154 3.43 20.95 18.46
CA GLN A 154 3.22 21.64 17.18
C GLN A 154 4.34 21.35 16.18
N THR A 155 5.59 21.27 16.66
CA THR A 155 6.77 21.01 15.84
C THR A 155 7.64 19.92 16.45
N ALA A 156 8.46 19.30 15.59
CA ALA A 156 9.44 18.27 15.94
C ALA A 156 10.48 18.16 14.81
N LYS A 157 11.58 17.45 15.05
CA LYS A 157 12.50 17.02 14.00
C LYS A 157 11.86 15.93 13.15
N ASP A 158 12.18 15.92 11.86
CA ASP A 158 11.66 14.93 10.94
C ASP A 158 11.93 13.50 11.45
N ARG A 159 10.90 12.64 11.40
CA ARG A 159 10.88 11.24 11.80
C ARG A 159 10.95 10.96 13.31
N GLN A 160 10.98 11.98 14.17
CA GLN A 160 10.82 11.75 15.62
C GLN A 160 9.55 10.96 15.91
N LEU A 161 9.66 10.01 16.84
CA LEU A 161 8.55 9.18 17.29
C LEU A 161 8.06 9.65 18.65
N ILE A 162 6.75 9.56 18.83
CA ILE A 162 6.15 9.66 20.15
C ILE A 162 5.22 8.48 20.41
N VAL A 163 5.44 7.81 21.53
CA VAL A 163 4.57 6.78 22.08
C VAL A 163 3.63 7.42 23.10
N ILE A 164 2.33 7.26 22.91
CA ILE A 164 1.31 7.70 23.87
C ILE A 164 0.55 6.47 24.34
N GLU A 165 0.66 6.13 25.62
CA GLU A 165 0.00 4.97 26.21
C GLU A 165 -0.89 5.36 27.38
N SER A 166 -1.95 4.59 27.62
CA SER A 166 -2.79 4.76 28.80
C SER A 166 -2.91 3.47 29.60
N LYS A 167 -2.77 3.60 30.91
CA LYS A 167 -3.13 2.60 31.93
C LYS A 167 -4.36 3.04 32.72
N ALA A 168 -4.90 4.22 32.43
CA ALA A 168 -6.02 4.80 33.15
C ALA A 168 -7.35 4.11 32.81
N LEU A 169 -8.25 4.03 33.79
CA LEU A 169 -9.59 3.51 33.61
C LEU A 169 -10.48 4.42 32.74
N LYS A 170 -10.25 5.73 32.83
CA LYS A 170 -10.97 6.73 32.03
C LYS A 170 -10.26 6.96 30.70
N ALA A 171 -11.03 7.02 29.62
CA ALA A 171 -10.50 7.30 28.29
C ALA A 171 -10.05 8.76 28.16
N THR A 172 -9.01 8.97 27.34
CA THR A 172 -8.45 10.27 27.00
C THR A 172 -8.53 10.49 25.49
N LYS A 173 -8.84 11.70 25.03
CA LYS A 173 -8.76 12.04 23.61
C LYS A 173 -7.36 12.54 23.26
N ILE A 174 -6.88 12.21 22.07
CA ILE A 174 -5.70 12.88 21.49
C ILE A 174 -6.24 13.92 20.53
N ASP A 175 -5.88 15.17 20.75
CA ASP A 175 -6.25 16.27 19.88
C ASP A 175 -5.67 16.08 18.47
N SER A 176 -6.48 16.39 17.46
CA SER A 176 -6.14 16.11 16.07
C SER A 176 -5.54 17.30 15.32
N GLN A 177 -5.38 18.47 15.97
CA GLN A 177 -4.90 19.69 15.31
C GLN A 177 -3.57 19.48 14.58
N TYR A 178 -2.66 18.69 15.16
CA TYR A 178 -1.35 18.38 14.58
C TYR A 178 -1.22 16.94 14.07
N ALA A 179 -2.28 16.12 14.18
CA ALA A 179 -2.34 14.82 13.53
C ALA A 179 -2.60 14.98 12.01
N LEU A 180 -2.19 13.99 11.22
CA LEU A 180 -2.40 13.99 9.76
C LEU A 180 -3.89 14.14 9.40
N PHE A 181 -4.77 13.43 10.10
CA PHE A 181 -6.21 13.48 9.91
C PHE A 181 -6.94 13.51 11.26
N PRO A 182 -8.13 14.14 11.32
CA PRO A 182 -8.98 14.13 12.51
C PRO A 182 -9.79 12.84 12.61
N SER A 183 -9.09 11.71 12.80
CA SER A 183 -9.70 10.39 13.04
C SER A 183 -10.17 10.24 14.51
N THR A 184 -10.81 9.12 14.84
CA THR A 184 -11.24 8.79 16.22
C THR A 184 -10.04 8.44 17.10
N LEU A 185 -9.26 9.45 17.50
CA LEU A 185 -8.07 9.30 18.34
C LEU A 185 -8.44 9.26 19.82
N THR A 186 -9.01 8.14 20.27
CA THR A 186 -9.36 7.91 21.69
C THR A 186 -8.48 6.82 22.29
N LEU A 187 -7.89 7.13 23.44
CA LEU A 187 -6.96 6.31 24.18
C LEU A 187 -7.68 5.73 25.41
N HIS A 188 -7.97 4.44 25.38
CA HIS A 188 -8.52 3.66 26.49
C HIS A 188 -7.40 2.98 27.28
N LYS A 189 -7.76 2.32 28.37
CA LYS A 189 -6.84 1.47 29.12
C LYS A 189 -6.16 0.46 28.19
N ASP A 190 -4.85 0.34 28.36
CA ASP A 190 -3.93 -0.55 27.64
C ASP A 190 -3.78 -0.23 26.14
N ASP A 191 -4.30 0.91 25.69
CA ASP A 191 -4.02 1.41 24.35
C ASP A 191 -2.64 2.04 24.25
N LEU A 192 -2.10 1.94 23.03
CA LEU A 192 -0.87 2.59 22.63
C LEU A 192 -1.03 3.17 21.22
N TYR A 193 -0.69 4.46 21.09
CA TYR A 193 -0.52 5.14 19.81
C TYR A 193 0.95 5.45 19.62
N ILE A 194 1.43 5.29 18.39
CA ILE A 194 2.74 5.82 17.97
C ILE A 194 2.48 6.79 16.83
N PHE A 195 3.00 8.00 16.95
CA PHE A 195 3.05 8.95 15.85
C PHE A 195 4.49 9.20 15.42
N GLN A 196 4.67 9.42 14.13
CA GLN A 196 5.93 9.86 13.54
C GLN A 196 5.75 11.26 12.97
N TYR A 197 6.60 12.21 13.34
CA TYR A 197 6.54 13.55 12.78
C TYR A 197 7.05 13.58 11.34
N ASN A 198 6.31 14.25 10.46
CA ASN A 198 6.74 14.55 9.10
C ASN A 198 6.92 16.05 8.93
N GLN A 199 8.17 16.50 8.79
CA GLN A 199 8.50 17.92 8.74
C GLN A 199 7.98 18.60 7.47
N LYS A 200 7.89 17.88 6.34
CA LYS A 200 7.36 18.45 5.08
C LYS A 200 5.87 18.76 5.17
N LEU A 201 5.14 18.03 6.02
CA LEU A 201 3.71 18.22 6.23
C LEU A 201 3.41 19.08 7.48
N ASN A 202 4.39 19.26 8.37
CA ASN A 202 4.19 19.79 9.72
C ASN A 202 3.06 19.05 10.46
N LYS A 203 3.08 17.71 10.38
CA LYS A 203 2.05 16.83 10.94
C LYS A 203 2.65 15.57 11.54
N TRP A 204 2.01 15.09 12.60
CA TRP A 204 2.20 13.79 13.20
C TRP A 204 1.40 12.73 12.44
N ILE A 205 2.11 11.79 11.83
CA ILE A 205 1.55 10.71 11.04
C ILE A 205 1.29 9.53 11.98
N PRO A 206 0.07 8.96 12.03
CA PRO A 206 -0.17 7.73 12.77
C PRO A 206 0.74 6.62 12.24
N PHE A 207 1.69 6.17 13.07
CA PHE A 207 2.64 5.11 12.75
C PHE A 207 2.12 3.75 13.25
N SER A 208 1.53 3.72 14.44
CA SER A 208 0.80 2.56 14.97
C SER A 208 -0.41 3.05 15.76
N VAL A 209 -1.57 2.44 15.54
CA VAL A 209 -2.82 2.78 16.23
C VAL A 209 -3.47 1.51 16.80
N PRO A 210 -4.26 1.60 17.89
CA PRO A 210 -5.00 0.47 18.38
C PRO A 210 -6.05 0.01 17.35
N THR A 211 -6.28 -1.30 17.28
CA THR A 211 -7.38 -1.89 16.51
C THR A 211 -8.46 -2.36 17.47
N ARG A 212 -9.68 -1.82 17.34
CA ARG A 212 -10.84 -2.29 18.12
C ARG A 212 -11.43 -3.51 17.46
N ILE A 213 -11.38 -4.65 18.13
CA ILE A 213 -11.97 -5.89 17.64
C ILE A 213 -13.41 -5.98 18.16
N LEU A 214 -14.36 -6.08 17.24
CA LEU A 214 -15.78 -6.28 17.52
C LEU A 214 -16.20 -7.63 16.93
N ASN A 215 -16.34 -8.64 17.80
CA ASN A 215 -16.99 -9.89 17.41
C ASN A 215 -18.49 -9.63 17.28
N VAL A 216 -19.09 -10.12 16.19
CA VAL A 216 -20.52 -9.96 15.95
C VAL A 216 -21.32 -10.72 16.99
N GLN A 217 -22.29 -10.06 17.62
CA GLN A 217 -23.15 -10.63 18.66
C GLN A 217 -24.55 -10.01 18.61
N GLY A 218 -25.56 -10.78 19.02
CA GLY A 218 -26.96 -10.35 18.99
C GLY A 218 -27.56 -10.37 17.58
N ASP A 219 -28.67 -9.66 17.40
CA ASP A 219 -29.31 -9.47 16.10
C ASP A 219 -28.66 -8.33 15.28
N SER A 220 -28.98 -8.26 13.99
CA SER A 220 -28.47 -7.23 13.07
C SER A 220 -28.75 -5.81 13.55
N ALA A 221 -29.95 -5.51 14.09
CA ALA A 221 -30.31 -4.15 14.47
C ALA A 221 -29.49 -3.69 15.68
N THR A 222 -29.39 -4.54 16.71
CA THR A 222 -28.61 -4.28 17.91
C THR A 222 -27.13 -4.09 17.58
N PHE A 223 -26.55 -4.97 16.75
CA PHE A 223 -25.14 -4.86 16.36
C PHE A 223 -24.87 -3.61 15.50
N ASN A 224 -25.73 -3.33 14.52
CA ASN A 224 -25.60 -2.15 13.65
C ASN A 224 -25.71 -0.83 14.46
N GLN A 225 -26.52 -0.80 15.52
CA GLN A 225 -26.61 0.35 16.43
C GLN A 225 -25.33 0.52 17.26
N LYS A 226 -24.74 -0.58 17.76
CA LYS A 226 -23.45 -0.55 18.45
C LYS A 226 -22.34 -0.02 17.55
N LEU A 227 -22.34 -0.43 16.28
CA LEU A 227 -21.32 -0.04 15.31
C LEU A 227 -21.33 1.46 14.98
N GLN A 228 -22.43 2.19 15.24
CA GLN A 228 -22.50 3.64 15.00
C GLN A 228 -21.50 4.45 15.86
N ASN A 229 -20.99 3.90 16.96
CA ASN A 229 -20.12 4.59 17.91
C ASN A 229 -18.71 3.98 17.92
N LEU A 230 -17.90 4.33 16.92
CA LEU A 230 -16.50 3.89 16.85
C LEU A 230 -15.66 4.56 17.94
N THR A 231 -14.66 3.84 18.47
CA THR A 231 -13.82 4.29 19.59
C THR A 231 -12.31 4.21 19.31
N ALA A 232 -11.94 4.01 18.04
CA ALA A 232 -10.56 4.05 17.56
C ALA A 232 -10.54 4.35 16.05
N PRO A 233 -9.38 4.77 15.50
CA PRO A 233 -9.23 5.03 14.07
C PRO A 233 -9.33 3.76 13.22
N LYS A 234 -9.19 2.58 13.83
CA LYS A 234 -9.26 1.29 13.15
C LYS A 234 -10.12 0.34 13.95
N THR A 235 -11.17 -0.16 13.32
CA THR A 235 -12.09 -1.16 13.90
C THR A 235 -12.12 -2.38 13.00
N GLU A 236 -12.04 -3.58 13.59
CA GLU A 236 -12.18 -4.85 12.90
C GLU A 236 -13.45 -5.58 13.40
N VAL A 237 -14.41 -5.79 12.50
CA VAL A 237 -15.62 -6.57 12.76
C VAL A 237 -15.38 -8.01 12.30
N ARG A 238 -15.54 -8.96 13.22
CA ARG A 238 -15.28 -10.38 12.97
C ARG A 238 -16.56 -11.20 13.02
N PHE A 239 -16.83 -11.90 11.92
CA PHE A 239 -17.87 -12.91 11.80
C PHE A 239 -17.28 -14.30 12.00
N ALA A 240 -17.96 -15.15 12.75
CA ALA A 240 -17.60 -16.54 12.96
C ALA A 240 -18.87 -17.38 13.23
N ASP A 241 -18.73 -18.71 13.25
CA ASP A 241 -19.83 -19.57 13.67
C ASP A 241 -20.19 -19.27 15.14
N GLY A 242 -21.47 -19.02 15.41
CA GLY A 242 -21.96 -18.53 16.71
C GLY A 242 -21.75 -17.01 16.96
N SER A 243 -21.16 -16.28 16.01
CA SER A 243 -20.96 -14.83 16.03
C SER A 243 -21.23 -14.26 14.64
N TRP A 244 -22.51 -14.29 14.24
CA TRP A 244 -22.94 -14.03 12.86
C TRP A 244 -24.27 -13.29 12.82
N ILE A 245 -24.41 -12.40 11.84
CA ILE A 245 -25.66 -11.73 11.47
C ILE A 245 -25.86 -11.78 9.95
N PRO A 246 -27.09 -11.81 9.43
CA PRO A 246 -27.35 -11.94 8.00
C PRO A 246 -26.93 -10.69 7.20
N SER A 247 -27.02 -9.52 7.82
CA SER A 247 -26.74 -8.24 7.18
C SER A 247 -26.00 -7.30 8.13
N LEU A 248 -25.01 -6.58 7.59
CA LEU A 248 -24.22 -5.57 8.27
C LEU A 248 -24.40 -4.23 7.58
N LYS A 249 -24.76 -3.20 8.34
CA LYS A 249 -24.88 -1.83 7.87
C LYS A 249 -23.75 -0.98 8.45
N LEU A 250 -23.00 -0.31 7.57
CA LEU A 250 -21.90 0.55 8.02
C LEU A 250 -22.44 1.82 8.73
N PRO A 251 -21.65 2.44 9.63
CA PRO A 251 -22.04 3.67 10.29
C PRO A 251 -22.43 4.77 9.33
N LYS A 252 -23.45 5.57 9.68
CA LYS A 252 -23.85 6.73 8.87
C LYS A 252 -22.75 7.79 8.79
N SER A 253 -22.00 7.94 9.88
CA SER A 253 -20.89 8.87 10.00
C SER A 253 -19.78 8.29 10.85
N ALA A 254 -18.56 8.75 10.65
CA ALA A 254 -17.41 8.50 11.49
C ALA A 254 -16.48 9.73 11.45
N ASN A 255 -15.37 9.68 12.18
CA ASN A 255 -14.33 10.70 12.05
C ASN A 255 -13.51 10.47 10.78
N ASP A 256 -12.84 11.52 10.30
CA ASP A 256 -12.18 11.48 9.01
C ASP A 256 -11.03 10.46 9.02
N ARG A 257 -10.97 9.61 7.98
CA ARG A 257 -10.01 8.49 7.82
C ARG A 257 -10.13 7.36 8.84
N ASP A 258 -11.23 7.30 9.61
CA ASP A 258 -11.55 6.08 10.34
C ASP A 258 -11.65 4.89 9.38
N ARG A 259 -11.13 3.74 9.80
CA ARG A 259 -11.11 2.50 9.01
C ARG A 259 -11.97 1.43 9.64
N LEU A 260 -12.68 0.72 8.78
CA LEU A 260 -13.46 -0.44 9.14
C LEU A 260 -13.02 -1.65 8.31
N ILE A 261 -12.56 -2.68 8.99
CA ILE A 261 -12.21 -3.97 8.41
C ILE A 261 -13.30 -4.95 8.78
N ILE A 262 -13.79 -5.72 7.81
CA ILE A 262 -14.83 -6.72 8.04
C ILE A 262 -14.29 -8.04 7.52
N SER A 263 -14.20 -9.04 8.40
CA SER A 263 -13.68 -10.37 8.08
C SER A 263 -14.66 -11.45 8.53
N SER A 264 -14.64 -12.60 7.83
CA SER A 264 -15.48 -13.74 8.20
C SER A 264 -14.73 -15.06 8.14
N SER A 265 -14.90 -15.86 9.19
CA SER A 265 -14.64 -17.29 9.18
C SER A 265 -15.93 -18.10 9.33
N ALA A 266 -17.10 -17.46 9.26
CA ALA A 266 -18.39 -18.11 9.43
C ALA A 266 -18.74 -18.98 8.20
N THR A 267 -19.42 -20.09 8.45
CA THR A 267 -19.92 -21.00 7.41
C THR A 267 -21.06 -20.35 6.60
N TRP A 268 -21.85 -19.48 7.25
CA TRP A 268 -22.99 -18.81 6.64
C TRP A 268 -22.59 -17.48 6.00
N GLN A 269 -23.08 -17.23 4.79
CA GLN A 269 -22.81 -15.98 4.06
C GLN A 269 -23.61 -14.81 4.66
N SER A 270 -22.95 -13.67 4.91
CA SER A 270 -23.60 -12.40 5.24
C SER A 270 -23.61 -11.44 4.04
N THR A 271 -24.34 -10.34 4.15
CA THR A 271 -24.29 -9.22 3.21
C THR A 271 -23.80 -7.96 3.92
N ILE A 272 -22.88 -7.21 3.30
CA ILE A 272 -22.57 -5.84 3.70
C ILE A 272 -23.48 -4.94 2.87
N GLU A 273 -24.31 -4.14 3.52
CA GLU A 273 -25.23 -3.23 2.86
C GLU A 273 -24.45 -2.10 2.16
N ASN A 274 -24.93 -1.70 0.98
CA ASN A 274 -24.32 -0.61 0.21
C ASN A 274 -24.58 0.77 0.83
N GLU A 275 -25.54 0.88 1.76
CA GLU A 275 -25.89 2.14 2.41
C GLU A 275 -24.66 2.74 3.12
N ASN A 276 -24.48 4.05 3.00
CA ASN A 276 -23.33 4.82 3.49
C ASN A 276 -21.99 4.51 2.81
N THR A 277 -21.95 3.68 1.76
CA THR A 277 -20.73 3.39 1.00
C THR A 277 -20.68 4.14 -0.35
N ASN A 278 -19.49 4.18 -0.97
CA ASN A 278 -19.32 4.75 -2.31
C ASN A 278 -19.64 3.77 -3.45
N THR A 279 -20.17 2.59 -3.16
CA THR A 279 -20.40 1.54 -4.15
C THR A 279 -21.75 0.89 -3.99
N THR A 280 -22.38 0.59 -5.12
CA THR A 280 -23.61 -0.21 -5.20
C THR A 280 -23.33 -1.65 -5.63
N ALA A 281 -22.06 -2.06 -5.72
CA ALA A 281 -21.67 -3.40 -6.14
C ALA A 281 -21.99 -4.46 -5.06
N THR A 282 -22.05 -5.71 -5.48
CA THR A 282 -22.36 -6.86 -4.64
C THR A 282 -21.27 -7.10 -3.60
N MET A 283 -21.60 -6.93 -2.32
CA MET A 283 -20.70 -7.20 -1.19
C MET A 283 -21.25 -8.33 -0.31
N LYS A 284 -21.07 -9.58 -0.75
CA LYS A 284 -21.30 -10.74 0.13
C LYS A 284 -20.05 -11.03 0.93
N LEU A 285 -20.25 -11.50 2.16
CA LEU A 285 -19.19 -11.86 3.09
C LEU A 285 -19.26 -13.37 3.34
N ASN A 286 -18.41 -14.11 2.64
CA ASN A 286 -18.27 -15.57 2.77
C ASN A 286 -17.10 -15.90 3.72
N SER A 287 -16.96 -17.18 4.08
CA SER A 287 -15.79 -17.66 4.83
C SER A 287 -14.50 -17.34 4.08
N GLY A 288 -13.55 -16.72 4.78
CA GLY A 288 -12.26 -16.26 4.24
C GLY A 288 -12.28 -14.85 3.64
N ASP A 289 -13.46 -14.24 3.43
CA ASP A 289 -13.54 -12.91 2.85
C ASP A 289 -13.12 -11.81 3.83
N ARG A 290 -12.48 -10.77 3.29
CA ARG A 290 -12.09 -9.55 4.02
C ARG A 290 -12.35 -8.31 3.18
N TYR A 291 -13.12 -7.38 3.74
CA TYR A 291 -13.36 -6.04 3.18
C TYR A 291 -12.69 -4.97 4.04
N GLU A 292 -12.27 -3.88 3.42
CA GLU A 292 -11.76 -2.71 4.12
C GLU A 292 -12.34 -1.42 3.55
N PHE A 293 -12.80 -0.56 4.45
CA PHE A 293 -13.39 0.73 4.16
C PHE A 293 -12.64 1.83 4.90
N ILE A 294 -12.62 3.02 4.30
CA ILE A 294 -12.15 4.25 4.94
C ILE A 294 -13.23 5.33 4.86
N TYR A 295 -13.55 5.96 5.98
CA TYR A 295 -14.53 7.05 6.01
C TYR A 295 -13.90 8.35 5.53
N ILE A 296 -14.58 9.04 4.63
CA ILE A 296 -14.14 10.31 4.07
C ILE A 296 -15.18 11.37 4.42
N ALA A 297 -14.83 12.23 5.37
CA ALA A 297 -15.79 13.13 6.01
C ALA A 297 -16.41 14.14 5.03
N ASP A 298 -15.62 14.70 4.10
CA ASP A 298 -16.12 15.66 3.11
C ASP A 298 -17.02 15.02 2.04
N LYS A 299 -16.98 13.70 1.87
CA LYS A 299 -17.92 12.91 1.04
C LYS A 299 -19.06 12.30 1.85
N ALA A 300 -18.98 12.34 3.18
CA ALA A 300 -19.90 11.67 4.11
C ALA A 300 -20.15 10.18 3.77
N GLN A 301 -19.10 9.46 3.34
CA GLN A 301 -19.21 8.09 2.84
C GLN A 301 -18.02 7.22 3.26
N TRP A 302 -18.28 5.91 3.39
CA TRP A 302 -17.28 4.86 3.47
C TRP A 302 -16.81 4.48 2.07
N ILE A 303 -15.54 4.74 1.79
CA ILE A 303 -14.90 4.35 0.53
C ILE A 303 -14.38 2.93 0.65
N LEU A 304 -14.85 2.02 -0.21
CA LEU A 304 -14.30 0.67 -0.33
C LEU A 304 -12.88 0.74 -0.90
N ILE A 305 -11.88 0.38 -0.09
CA ILE A 305 -10.45 0.41 -0.48
C ILE A 305 -9.84 -0.99 -0.65
N SER A 306 -10.50 -2.02 -0.13
CA SER A 306 -10.11 -3.42 -0.36
C SER A 306 -11.34 -4.32 -0.34
N SER A 307 -11.43 -5.24 -1.29
CA SER A 307 -12.47 -6.26 -1.37
C SER A 307 -11.88 -7.58 -1.88
N PRO A 308 -12.48 -8.72 -1.52
CA PRO A 308 -12.17 -9.99 -2.18
C PRO A 308 -12.53 -9.93 -3.67
N LYS A 309 -11.98 -10.87 -4.42
CA LYS A 309 -12.33 -11.12 -5.83
C LYS A 309 -12.66 -12.60 -5.97
N THR A 310 -13.69 -12.90 -6.73
CA THR A 310 -14.02 -14.29 -7.09
C THR A 310 -13.25 -14.66 -8.35
N VAL A 311 -12.34 -15.64 -8.27
CA VAL A 311 -11.60 -16.12 -9.44
C VAL A 311 -12.24 -17.39 -9.96
N LEU A 312 -12.63 -17.39 -11.23
CA LEU A 312 -13.22 -18.50 -11.94
C LEU A 312 -12.38 -18.88 -13.15
N THR A 313 -12.43 -20.15 -13.50
CA THR A 313 -11.89 -20.65 -14.75
C THR A 313 -12.99 -20.57 -15.81
N ALA A 314 -12.62 -20.47 -17.08
CA ALA A 314 -13.58 -20.28 -18.16
C ALA A 314 -14.62 -21.43 -18.23
N GLN A 315 -14.22 -22.68 -18.00
CA GLN A 315 -15.14 -23.82 -17.82
C GLN A 315 -16.16 -23.62 -16.70
N LYS A 316 -15.74 -23.17 -15.52
CA LYS A 316 -16.65 -22.90 -14.39
C LYS A 316 -17.60 -21.75 -14.71
N ALA A 317 -17.11 -20.69 -15.34
CA ALA A 317 -17.94 -19.56 -15.72
C ALA A 317 -19.00 -19.91 -16.78
N ALA A 318 -18.68 -20.80 -17.73
CA ALA A 318 -19.64 -21.26 -18.74
C ALA A 318 -20.80 -22.09 -18.18
N GLN A 319 -20.64 -22.69 -17.00
CA GLN A 319 -21.74 -23.35 -16.27
C GLN A 319 -22.73 -22.36 -15.65
N GLY A 320 -22.43 -21.06 -15.72
CA GLY A 320 -23.17 -19.98 -15.06
C GLY A 320 -22.58 -19.66 -13.69
N PHE A 321 -22.63 -18.39 -13.32
CA PHE A 321 -22.16 -17.89 -12.03
C PHE A 321 -23.02 -16.73 -11.53
N THR A 322 -22.90 -16.41 -10.25
CA THR A 322 -23.48 -15.22 -9.64
C THR A 322 -22.39 -14.40 -8.98
N LEU A 323 -22.62 -13.09 -8.87
CA LEU A 323 -21.69 -12.19 -8.20
C LEU A 323 -21.82 -12.40 -6.70
N LYS A 324 -20.71 -12.75 -6.05
CA LYS A 324 -20.58 -12.77 -4.57
C LYS A 324 -19.74 -11.61 -4.06
N THR A 325 -18.85 -11.11 -4.91
CA THR A 325 -17.92 -10.04 -4.61
C THR A 325 -18.05 -8.98 -5.70
N PRO A 326 -17.53 -7.75 -5.49
CA PRO A 326 -17.65 -6.67 -6.47
C PRO A 326 -16.96 -6.99 -7.81
N ILE A 327 -16.03 -7.95 -7.83
CA ILE A 327 -15.24 -8.32 -9.01
C ILE A 327 -15.17 -9.83 -9.15
N VAL A 328 -15.61 -10.35 -10.29
CA VAL A 328 -15.26 -11.70 -10.76
C VAL A 328 -14.13 -11.60 -11.78
N GLU A 329 -13.08 -12.40 -11.62
CA GLU A 329 -12.01 -12.58 -12.60
C GLU A 329 -12.15 -13.95 -13.26
N ILE A 330 -12.26 -13.98 -14.59
CA ILE A 330 -12.39 -15.19 -15.40
C ILE A 330 -11.11 -15.39 -16.19
N ILE A 331 -10.49 -16.55 -16.01
CA ILE A 331 -9.25 -16.91 -16.69
C ILE A 331 -9.52 -18.07 -17.64
N ALA A 332 -9.24 -17.87 -18.92
CA ALA A 332 -9.23 -18.92 -19.94
C ALA A 332 -7.79 -19.31 -20.27
N ASN A 333 -7.49 -20.60 -20.24
CA ASN A 333 -6.23 -21.19 -20.69
C ASN A 333 -6.57 -22.43 -21.56
N ASN A 334 -5.58 -23.04 -22.22
CA ASN A 334 -5.83 -24.18 -23.10
C ASN A 334 -6.54 -25.37 -22.41
N ALA A 335 -6.30 -25.60 -21.12
CA ALA A 335 -6.90 -26.71 -20.39
C ALA A 335 -8.35 -26.44 -19.97
N GLU A 336 -8.69 -25.17 -19.73
CA GLU A 336 -9.98 -24.74 -19.20
C GLU A 336 -10.78 -23.87 -20.19
N TRP A 337 -10.43 -23.93 -21.46
CA TRP A 337 -11.07 -23.17 -22.53
C TRP A 337 -12.49 -23.68 -22.81
N VAL A 338 -13.35 -22.75 -23.20
CA VAL A 338 -14.71 -22.97 -23.70
C VAL A 338 -14.99 -21.97 -24.82
N PRO A 339 -15.84 -22.30 -25.80
CA PRO A 339 -16.09 -21.40 -26.94
C PRO A 339 -16.88 -20.16 -26.55
N THR A 340 -17.76 -20.27 -25.55
CA THR A 340 -18.67 -19.21 -25.15
C THR A 340 -18.84 -19.19 -23.63
N ILE A 341 -18.86 -17.99 -23.06
CA ILE A 341 -19.26 -17.72 -21.68
C ILE A 341 -20.43 -16.73 -21.72
N ASN A 342 -21.44 -16.95 -20.88
CA ASN A 342 -22.54 -16.00 -20.72
C ASN A 342 -22.34 -15.20 -19.43
N LEU A 343 -22.36 -13.87 -19.53
CA LEU A 343 -22.44 -13.02 -18.34
C LEU A 343 -23.83 -13.14 -17.68
N PRO A 344 -23.93 -13.02 -16.35
CA PRO A 344 -25.19 -13.12 -15.64
C PRO A 344 -26.18 -12.05 -16.10
N ASN A 345 -27.46 -12.41 -16.27
CA ASN A 345 -28.51 -11.45 -16.67
C ASN A 345 -28.86 -10.44 -15.56
N THR A 346 -28.48 -10.74 -14.33
CA THR A 346 -28.72 -9.91 -13.14
C THR A 346 -27.44 -9.77 -12.33
N ALA A 347 -27.09 -8.54 -11.98
CA ALA A 347 -26.02 -8.19 -11.05
C ALA A 347 -26.39 -6.85 -10.38
N GLN A 348 -25.56 -6.36 -9.47
CA GLN A 348 -25.73 -5.01 -8.92
C GLN A 348 -24.94 -3.98 -9.73
N SER A 349 -25.43 -2.74 -9.76
CA SER A 349 -24.72 -1.65 -10.46
C SER A 349 -23.32 -1.48 -9.87
N GLY A 350 -22.29 -1.45 -10.72
CA GLY A 350 -20.90 -1.37 -10.30
C GLY A 350 -20.18 -2.72 -10.18
N ASP A 351 -20.90 -3.85 -10.25
CA ASP A 351 -20.27 -5.17 -10.35
C ASP A 351 -19.41 -5.26 -11.61
N LYS A 352 -18.23 -5.87 -11.50
CA LYS A 352 -17.29 -6.01 -12.62
C LYS A 352 -16.95 -7.46 -12.90
N VAL A 353 -16.75 -7.75 -14.19
CA VAL A 353 -16.16 -9.01 -14.66
C VAL A 353 -14.91 -8.67 -15.45
N ILE A 354 -13.76 -9.17 -15.00
CA ILE A 354 -12.48 -9.07 -15.69
C ILE A 354 -12.22 -10.41 -16.36
N LEU A 355 -11.96 -10.41 -17.67
CA LEU A 355 -11.68 -11.63 -18.42
C LEU A 355 -10.28 -11.56 -19.00
N SER A 356 -9.55 -12.66 -18.93
CA SER A 356 -8.24 -12.82 -19.56
C SER A 356 -8.20 -14.12 -20.34
N ASN A 357 -7.67 -14.09 -21.57
CA ASN A 357 -7.47 -15.28 -22.38
C ASN A 357 -5.98 -15.55 -22.62
N SER A 358 -5.45 -16.65 -22.11
CA SER A 358 -4.12 -17.16 -22.45
C SER A 358 -4.16 -18.38 -23.36
N ALA A 359 -5.35 -18.85 -23.76
CA ALA A 359 -5.52 -19.96 -24.67
C ALA A 359 -5.13 -19.56 -26.11
N ASP A 360 -4.75 -20.54 -26.92
CA ASP A 360 -4.39 -20.35 -28.33
C ASP A 360 -5.62 -20.08 -29.21
N THR A 361 -6.81 -20.44 -28.74
CA THR A 361 -8.09 -20.25 -29.44
C THR A 361 -8.88 -19.11 -28.78
N ALA A 362 -9.49 -18.27 -29.61
CA ALA A 362 -10.37 -17.22 -29.13
C ALA A 362 -11.66 -17.78 -28.52
N PHE A 363 -12.27 -17.08 -27.57
CA PHE A 363 -13.62 -17.39 -27.09
C PHE A 363 -14.51 -16.16 -27.14
N THR A 364 -15.83 -16.38 -27.10
CA THR A 364 -16.83 -15.31 -27.12
C THR A 364 -17.44 -15.12 -25.74
N ILE A 365 -17.55 -13.88 -25.28
CA ILE A 365 -18.37 -13.51 -24.13
C ILE A 365 -19.68 -12.91 -24.64
N THR A 366 -20.80 -13.39 -24.11
CA THR A 366 -22.15 -12.95 -24.48
C THR A 366 -22.92 -12.46 -23.25
N GLY A 367 -23.85 -11.54 -23.47
CA GLY A 367 -24.80 -11.03 -22.48
C GLY A 367 -25.94 -10.31 -23.20
N ASN A 368 -26.94 -9.83 -22.46
CA ASN A 368 -28.18 -9.25 -23.03
C ASN A 368 -27.96 -8.20 -24.13
N ASN A 369 -26.86 -7.45 -24.08
CA ASN A 369 -26.52 -6.35 -25.00
C ASN A 369 -25.04 -6.36 -25.42
N ILE A 370 -24.32 -7.45 -25.17
CA ILE A 370 -22.89 -7.56 -25.48
C ILE A 370 -22.58 -8.88 -26.19
N ALA A 371 -21.67 -8.80 -27.15
CA ALA A 371 -20.96 -9.93 -27.71
C ALA A 371 -19.53 -9.46 -27.99
N ALA A 372 -18.53 -10.10 -27.39
CA ALA A 372 -17.13 -9.75 -27.63
C ALA A 372 -16.27 -11.01 -27.76
N THR A 373 -15.31 -10.98 -28.68
CA THR A 373 -14.36 -12.06 -28.91
C THR A 373 -13.05 -11.72 -28.22
N LEU A 374 -12.53 -12.65 -27.42
CA LEU A 374 -11.25 -12.52 -26.73
C LEU A 374 -10.24 -13.49 -27.35
N ASN A 375 -9.23 -12.94 -28.02
CA ASN A 375 -8.08 -13.63 -28.57
C ASN A 375 -7.02 -13.90 -27.50
N LYS A 376 -5.99 -14.67 -27.85
CA LYS A 376 -4.83 -14.89 -26.99
C LYS A 376 -4.22 -13.57 -26.54
N GLY A 377 -3.94 -13.46 -25.25
CA GLY A 377 -3.39 -12.29 -24.59
C GLY A 377 -4.40 -11.19 -24.27
N ASP A 378 -5.66 -11.28 -24.72
CA ASP A 378 -6.67 -10.25 -24.43
C ASP A 378 -6.99 -10.21 -22.94
N LYS A 379 -7.09 -8.99 -22.41
CA LYS A 379 -7.64 -8.69 -21.10
C LYS A 379 -8.66 -7.56 -21.21
N ILE A 380 -9.89 -7.84 -20.81
CA ILE A 380 -11.02 -6.92 -20.94
C ILE A 380 -11.85 -6.92 -19.66
N ARG A 381 -12.51 -5.80 -19.37
CA ARG A 381 -13.35 -5.61 -18.21
C ARG A 381 -14.72 -5.13 -18.64
N PHE A 382 -15.76 -5.72 -18.05
CA PHE A 382 -17.13 -5.27 -18.15
C PHE A 382 -17.62 -4.76 -16.80
N VAL A 383 -18.53 -3.80 -16.82
CA VAL A 383 -19.22 -3.28 -15.64
C VAL A 383 -20.73 -3.37 -15.84
N PHE A 384 -21.44 -3.84 -14.82
CA PHE A 384 -22.89 -3.86 -14.82
C PHE A 384 -23.43 -2.49 -14.44
N LYS A 385 -24.24 -1.87 -15.29
CA LYS A 385 -24.86 -0.56 -15.05
C LYS A 385 -26.13 -0.45 -15.87
N ASN A 386 -27.16 0.20 -15.31
CA ASN A 386 -28.46 0.37 -15.98
C ASN A 386 -29.08 -0.97 -16.43
N ASN A 387 -28.97 -2.00 -15.57
CA ASN A 387 -29.47 -3.36 -15.81
C ASN A 387 -28.86 -4.10 -17.03
N VAL A 388 -27.70 -3.65 -17.51
CA VAL A 388 -26.98 -4.28 -18.63
C VAL A 388 -25.47 -4.29 -18.38
N TRP A 389 -24.76 -5.20 -19.06
CA TRP A 389 -23.29 -5.20 -19.05
C TRP A 389 -22.78 -4.19 -20.07
N ASN A 390 -21.75 -3.44 -19.69
CA ASN A 390 -21.12 -2.44 -20.54
C ASN A 390 -19.62 -2.71 -20.59
N LEU A 391 -19.00 -2.44 -21.73
CA LEU A 391 -17.55 -2.46 -21.84
C LEU A 391 -16.95 -1.38 -20.92
N ASP A 392 -15.99 -1.75 -20.06
CA ASP A 392 -15.35 -0.88 -19.08
C ASP A 392 -13.84 -0.75 -19.28
N SER A 393 -13.28 -1.38 -20.32
CA SER A 393 -11.87 -1.21 -20.67
C SER A 393 -11.61 -1.46 -22.15
N HIS A 394 -10.57 -0.83 -22.68
CA HIS A 394 -10.07 -1.02 -24.03
C HIS A 394 -8.72 -1.73 -24.01
N GLN A 395 -8.52 -2.65 -24.95
CA GLN A 395 -7.25 -3.34 -25.16
C GLN A 395 -6.39 -2.48 -26.09
N ILE A 396 -5.20 -2.08 -25.63
CA ILE A 396 -4.21 -1.35 -26.42
C ILE A 396 -3.11 -2.33 -26.79
N ASP A 397 -2.87 -2.51 -28.09
CA ASP A 397 -1.87 -3.45 -28.56
C ASP A 397 -0.47 -2.82 -28.56
N LEU A 398 0.49 -3.52 -27.98
CA LEU A 398 1.83 -3.03 -27.70
C LEU A 398 2.88 -3.88 -28.43
N LEU A 399 3.68 -3.22 -29.27
CA LEU A 399 4.92 -3.77 -29.78
C LEU A 399 6.05 -3.43 -28.81
N ILE A 400 6.71 -4.45 -28.28
CA ILE A 400 7.93 -4.28 -27.48
C ILE A 400 9.14 -4.36 -28.42
N VAL A 401 9.99 -3.34 -28.39
CA VAL A 401 11.26 -3.29 -29.10
C VAL A 401 12.38 -3.36 -28.08
N ASN A 402 13.26 -4.35 -28.20
CA ASN A 402 14.33 -4.62 -27.27
C ASN A 402 15.68 -4.46 -27.98
N SER A 403 16.52 -3.53 -27.52
CA SER A 403 17.89 -3.40 -28.03
C SER A 403 18.66 -4.70 -27.75
N PRO A 404 19.30 -5.34 -28.74
CA PRO A 404 20.11 -6.54 -28.53
C PRO A 404 21.22 -6.38 -27.48
N VAL A 405 21.65 -5.15 -27.18
CA VAL A 405 22.59 -4.85 -26.08
C VAL A 405 22.05 -5.36 -24.73
N LEU A 406 20.73 -5.32 -24.50
CA LEU A 406 20.13 -5.87 -23.29
C LEU A 406 20.28 -7.39 -23.24
N ASN A 407 20.16 -8.07 -24.38
CA ASN A 407 20.33 -9.51 -24.45
C ASN A 407 21.78 -9.90 -24.12
N GLU A 408 22.76 -9.09 -24.52
CA GLU A 408 24.17 -9.27 -24.16
C GLU A 408 24.44 -9.03 -22.67
N LYS A 409 23.78 -8.04 -22.06
CA LYS A 409 23.98 -7.66 -20.64
C LYS A 409 23.24 -8.55 -19.65
N LEU A 410 22.01 -8.94 -19.96
CA LEU A 410 21.11 -9.65 -19.05
C LEU A 410 20.91 -11.11 -19.45
N GLY A 411 21.13 -11.45 -20.72
CA GLY A 411 20.63 -12.67 -21.35
C GLY A 411 19.24 -12.47 -21.94
N ALA A 412 19.00 -13.03 -23.14
CA ALA A 412 17.75 -12.83 -23.89
C ALA A 412 16.48 -13.20 -23.10
N THR A 413 16.52 -14.31 -22.35
CA THR A 413 15.39 -14.73 -21.50
C THR A 413 15.12 -13.71 -20.39
N ALA A 414 16.16 -13.20 -19.73
CA ALA A 414 16.02 -12.24 -18.65
C ALA A 414 15.52 -10.88 -19.16
N ALA A 415 16.01 -10.41 -20.31
CA ALA A 415 15.51 -9.21 -20.98
C ALA A 415 14.01 -9.32 -21.28
N LYS A 416 13.57 -10.47 -21.82
CA LYS A 416 12.16 -10.72 -22.12
C LYS A 416 11.28 -10.82 -20.87
N ILE A 417 11.75 -11.48 -19.80
CA ILE A 417 11.05 -11.54 -18.51
C ILE A 417 10.90 -10.13 -17.93
N ARG A 418 11.97 -9.33 -17.96
CA ARG A 418 11.96 -7.94 -17.49
C ARG A 418 10.89 -7.12 -18.23
N ALA A 419 10.86 -7.20 -19.55
CA ALA A 419 9.88 -6.46 -20.35
C ALA A 419 8.43 -6.83 -20.01
N ARG A 420 8.16 -8.12 -19.81
CA ARG A 420 6.84 -8.64 -19.45
C ARG A 420 6.43 -8.29 -18.03
N GLU A 421 7.38 -8.23 -17.09
CA GLU A 421 7.11 -7.79 -15.73
C GLU A 421 6.82 -6.28 -15.68
N ALA A 422 7.52 -5.46 -16.46
CA ALA A 422 7.18 -4.04 -16.62
C ALA A 422 5.75 -3.84 -17.18
N LEU A 423 5.36 -4.66 -18.17
CA LEU A 423 4.00 -4.67 -18.71
C LEU A 423 2.97 -5.13 -17.67
N ARG A 424 3.28 -6.18 -16.89
CA ARG A 424 2.43 -6.67 -15.80
C ARG A 424 2.18 -5.58 -14.76
N LEU A 425 3.22 -4.90 -14.29
CA LEU A 425 3.14 -3.79 -13.33
C LEU A 425 2.38 -2.58 -13.89
N THR A 426 2.46 -2.35 -15.19
CA THR A 426 1.65 -1.32 -15.87
C THR A 426 0.17 -1.65 -15.84
N ASN A 427 -0.19 -2.87 -16.23
CA ASN A 427 -1.58 -3.33 -16.18
C ASN A 427 -2.13 -3.44 -14.75
N GLU A 428 -1.28 -3.78 -13.79
CA GLU A 428 -1.63 -3.75 -12.36
C GLU A 428 -1.94 -2.32 -11.91
N ALA A 429 -1.11 -1.33 -12.27
CA ALA A 429 -1.36 0.08 -11.94
C ALA A 429 -2.64 0.62 -12.60
N LEU A 430 -2.88 0.28 -13.87
CA LEU A 430 -4.13 0.61 -14.58
C LEU A 430 -5.34 -0.01 -13.88
N GLN A 431 -5.29 -1.29 -13.54
CA GLN A 431 -6.38 -2.00 -12.87
C GLN A 431 -6.65 -1.45 -11.46
N ASN A 432 -5.60 -1.22 -10.67
CA ASN A 432 -5.72 -0.64 -9.33
C ASN A 432 -6.32 0.77 -9.39
N SER A 433 -6.02 1.49 -10.47
CA SER A 433 -6.57 2.82 -10.74
C SER A 433 -7.96 2.80 -11.38
N GLN A 434 -8.57 1.63 -11.60
CA GLN A 434 -9.84 1.50 -12.33
C GLN A 434 -9.79 2.12 -13.75
N ALA A 435 -8.60 2.22 -14.34
CA ALA A 435 -8.43 2.76 -15.69
C ALA A 435 -9.10 1.87 -16.73
N LYS A 436 -9.68 2.49 -17.75
CA LYS A 436 -10.38 1.82 -18.85
C LYS A 436 -9.44 1.36 -19.96
N ALA A 437 -8.23 0.95 -19.60
CA ALA A 437 -7.22 0.49 -20.53
C ALA A 437 -6.44 -0.71 -19.97
N TYR A 438 -6.06 -1.62 -20.86
CA TYR A 438 -5.03 -2.64 -20.64
C TYR A 438 -4.08 -2.64 -21.84
N PHE A 439 -2.80 -2.90 -21.61
CA PHE A 439 -1.83 -3.10 -22.68
C PHE A 439 -1.59 -4.61 -22.91
N ARG A 440 -1.46 -5.04 -24.17
CA ARG A 440 -1.18 -6.43 -24.56
C ARG A 440 0.03 -6.47 -25.47
N GLU A 441 0.99 -7.32 -25.13
CA GLU A 441 2.10 -7.65 -26.04
C GLU A 441 1.56 -8.38 -27.27
N VAL A 442 1.66 -7.76 -28.45
CA VAL A 442 1.34 -8.39 -29.75
C VAL A 442 2.58 -8.68 -30.59
N GLY A 443 3.74 -8.15 -30.19
CA GLY A 443 5.02 -8.39 -30.83
C GLY A 443 6.20 -8.11 -29.90
N TYR A 444 7.31 -8.79 -30.15
CA TYR A 444 8.59 -8.57 -29.49
C TYR A 444 9.69 -8.58 -30.55
N LEU A 445 10.31 -7.42 -30.77
CA LEU A 445 11.29 -7.20 -31.81
C LEU A 445 12.67 -6.94 -31.19
N ASP A 446 13.65 -7.80 -31.48
CA ASP A 446 15.05 -7.54 -31.13
C ASP A 446 15.66 -6.60 -32.18
N TYR A 447 15.70 -5.31 -31.87
CA TYR A 447 16.20 -4.27 -32.75
C TYR A 447 16.71 -3.06 -31.97
N ARG A 448 17.87 -2.54 -32.35
CA ARG A 448 18.43 -1.31 -31.78
C ARG A 448 18.16 -0.15 -32.73
N ILE A 449 17.29 0.76 -32.30
CA ILE A 449 17.06 2.05 -32.97
C ILE A 449 18.38 2.86 -32.93
N SER A 450 18.71 3.55 -34.02
CA SER A 450 19.92 4.37 -34.10
C SER A 450 19.85 5.57 -33.14
N GLY A 451 21.00 5.92 -32.54
CA GLY A 451 21.09 7.05 -31.61
C GLY A 451 21.98 6.79 -30.40
N THR A 452 22.11 7.81 -29.54
CA THR A 452 22.85 7.74 -28.26
C THR A 452 22.01 8.19 -27.06
N THR A 453 20.92 8.93 -27.28
CA THR A 453 20.02 9.43 -26.24
C THR A 453 18.61 8.87 -26.37
N LEU A 454 17.82 8.90 -25.29
CA LEU A 454 16.40 8.51 -25.36
C LEU A 454 15.62 9.40 -26.34
N GLY A 455 16.01 10.67 -26.49
CA GLY A 455 15.47 11.58 -27.48
C GLY A 455 15.65 11.06 -28.91
N ASP A 456 16.82 10.52 -29.23
CA ASP A 456 17.06 9.91 -30.54
C ASP A 456 16.17 8.67 -30.73
N ALA A 457 16.08 7.81 -29.71
CA ALA A 457 15.28 6.59 -29.75
C ALA A 457 13.81 6.88 -30.08
N ILE A 458 13.19 7.85 -29.39
CA ILE A 458 11.79 8.22 -29.64
C ILE A 458 11.61 9.04 -30.92
N ASN A 459 12.60 9.83 -31.34
CA ASN A 459 12.49 10.63 -32.56
C ASN A 459 12.60 9.75 -33.80
N ALA A 460 13.64 8.92 -33.86
CA ALA A 460 13.88 8.00 -34.96
C ALA A 460 12.86 6.86 -34.98
N GLY A 461 12.52 6.29 -33.81
CA GLY A 461 11.62 5.13 -33.70
C GLY A 461 10.22 5.33 -34.28
N ARG A 462 9.71 6.57 -34.32
CA ARG A 462 8.41 6.91 -34.94
C ARG A 462 8.38 6.73 -36.45
N SER A 463 9.54 6.78 -37.09
CA SER A 463 9.70 6.69 -38.55
C SER A 463 10.68 5.59 -38.99
N ASP A 464 11.29 4.87 -38.05
CA ASP A 464 12.16 3.73 -38.33
C ASP A 464 11.39 2.66 -39.11
N SER A 465 11.89 2.32 -40.31
CA SER A 465 11.16 1.46 -41.24
C SER A 465 10.98 0.04 -40.70
N ILE A 466 11.92 -0.48 -39.91
CA ILE A 466 11.86 -1.83 -39.34
C ILE A 466 10.83 -1.84 -38.22
N VAL A 467 10.90 -0.88 -37.31
CA VAL A 467 9.94 -0.76 -36.20
C VAL A 467 8.52 -0.52 -36.72
N GLN A 468 8.33 0.40 -37.67
CA GLN A 468 7.00 0.71 -38.19
C GLN A 468 6.42 -0.40 -39.07
N ALA A 469 7.27 -1.15 -39.80
CA ALA A 469 6.83 -2.35 -40.53
C ALA A 469 6.32 -3.41 -39.56
N GLU A 470 7.06 -3.69 -38.49
CA GLU A 470 6.65 -4.67 -37.48
C GLU A 470 5.40 -4.22 -36.70
N ARG A 471 5.31 -2.93 -36.38
CA ARG A 471 4.12 -2.33 -35.77
C ARG A 471 2.88 -2.52 -36.65
N THR A 472 3.01 -2.29 -37.94
CA THR A 472 1.92 -2.48 -38.92
C THR A 472 1.55 -3.96 -39.07
N ARG A 473 2.56 -4.84 -39.17
CA ARG A 473 2.37 -6.29 -39.30
C ARG A 473 1.62 -6.88 -38.10
N THR A 474 1.97 -6.44 -36.89
CA THR A 474 1.36 -6.92 -35.65
C THR A 474 0.06 -6.18 -35.28
N GLY A 475 -0.22 -5.04 -35.92
CA GLY A 475 -1.36 -4.20 -35.58
C GLY A 475 -1.19 -3.41 -34.27
N ALA A 476 0.04 -3.22 -33.80
CA ALA A 476 0.30 -2.61 -32.50
C ALA A 476 -0.08 -1.12 -32.46
N ASP A 477 -1.07 -0.77 -31.64
CA ASP A 477 -1.47 0.62 -31.35
C ASP A 477 -0.31 1.46 -30.80
N ALA A 478 0.57 0.85 -30.02
CA ALA A 478 1.68 1.49 -29.34
C ALA A 478 3.02 0.75 -29.49
N VAL A 479 4.12 1.49 -29.33
CA VAL A 479 5.48 0.95 -29.32
C VAL A 479 6.15 1.28 -27.99
N TYR A 480 6.81 0.30 -27.38
CA TYR A 480 7.64 0.51 -26.20
C TYR A 480 9.06 0.01 -26.42
N VAL A 481 10.06 0.86 -26.20
CA VAL A 481 11.46 0.58 -26.50
C VAL A 481 12.27 0.40 -25.22
N PHE A 482 12.85 -0.77 -25.02
CA PHE A 482 13.90 -1.02 -24.03
C PHE A 482 15.27 -0.84 -24.68
N THR A 483 16.10 0.04 -24.11
CA THR A 483 17.32 0.47 -24.80
C THR A 483 18.51 0.72 -23.87
N ASP A 484 19.69 0.89 -24.47
CA ASP A 484 20.97 1.28 -23.86
C ASP A 484 21.26 2.80 -23.97
N HIS A 485 20.35 3.57 -24.58
CA HIS A 485 20.51 5.01 -24.76
C HIS A 485 20.53 5.80 -23.44
N THR A 486 21.30 6.89 -23.41
CA THR A 486 21.49 7.73 -22.22
C THR A 486 20.18 8.43 -21.81
N GLY A 487 19.88 8.38 -20.51
CA GLY A 487 18.64 8.88 -19.90
C GLY A 487 17.96 7.77 -19.08
N CYS A 488 16.79 8.05 -18.49
CA CYS A 488 16.04 7.02 -17.77
C CYS A 488 14.79 6.53 -18.48
N GLY A 489 13.83 7.42 -18.70
CA GLY A 489 12.62 7.16 -19.46
C GLY A 489 12.25 8.40 -20.28
N LEU A 490 11.64 8.18 -21.43
CA LEU A 490 11.12 9.25 -22.26
C LEU A 490 9.98 8.77 -23.14
N ALA A 491 8.90 9.54 -23.17
CA ALA A 491 7.74 9.31 -24.01
C ALA A 491 7.09 10.63 -24.44
N TRP A 492 6.39 10.61 -25.57
CA TRP A 492 5.59 11.76 -25.99
C TRP A 492 4.35 11.90 -25.12
N ARG A 493 4.12 13.11 -24.62
CA ARG A 493 2.91 13.47 -23.90
C ARG A 493 1.73 13.66 -24.87
N ASN A 494 0.95 12.61 -25.07
CA ASN A 494 -0.08 12.54 -26.11
C ASN A 494 -1.46 13.03 -25.61
N THR A 495 -1.53 14.27 -25.12
CA THR A 495 -2.76 14.82 -24.51
C THR A 495 -3.95 14.75 -25.47
N THR A 496 -3.70 15.05 -26.75
CA THR A 496 -4.61 14.73 -27.86
C THR A 496 -4.04 13.51 -28.57
N PRO A 497 -4.73 12.36 -28.57
CA PRO A 497 -4.20 11.11 -29.12
C PRO A 497 -3.74 11.24 -30.57
N ASN A 498 -2.45 11.00 -30.81
CA ASN A 498 -1.83 10.91 -32.12
C ASN A 498 -1.06 9.58 -32.26
N LYS A 499 -1.40 8.78 -33.28
CA LYS A 499 -0.76 7.48 -33.56
C LYS A 499 0.74 7.58 -33.82
N TYR A 500 1.20 8.68 -34.41
CA TYR A 500 2.61 8.92 -34.73
C TYR A 500 3.44 9.09 -33.45
N ASN A 501 2.87 9.66 -32.40
CA ASN A 501 3.54 9.92 -31.12
C ASN A 501 3.32 8.81 -30.09
N MET A 502 2.67 7.70 -30.44
CA MET A 502 2.40 6.59 -29.52
C MET A 502 3.63 5.67 -29.38
N ILE A 503 4.70 6.24 -28.81
CA ILE A 503 5.95 5.57 -28.50
C ILE A 503 6.48 6.04 -27.14
N GLY A 504 6.95 5.08 -26.35
CA GLY A 504 7.67 5.30 -25.10
C GLY A 504 8.99 4.52 -25.09
N SER A 505 9.92 4.94 -24.25
CA SER A 505 11.22 4.29 -24.13
C SER A 505 11.77 4.36 -22.72
N GLU A 506 12.52 3.34 -22.32
CA GLU A 506 13.33 3.37 -21.10
C GLU A 506 14.71 2.77 -21.34
N ASN A 507 15.68 3.29 -20.60
CA ASN A 507 16.96 2.62 -20.43
C ASN A 507 16.78 1.39 -19.52
N TYR A 508 17.37 0.26 -19.89
CA TYR A 508 17.30 -0.98 -19.11
C TYR A 508 17.89 -0.89 -17.69
N GLU A 509 18.70 0.12 -17.42
CA GLU A 509 19.27 0.38 -16.10
C GLU A 509 18.27 1.10 -15.16
N CYS A 510 17.14 1.56 -15.68
CA CYS A 510 16.09 2.16 -14.86
C CYS A 510 15.29 1.15 -14.05
N GLY A 511 14.47 1.65 -13.14
CA GLY A 511 13.52 0.81 -12.41
C GLY A 511 12.51 0.17 -13.37
N ILE A 512 12.15 -1.08 -13.10
CA ILE A 512 11.18 -1.85 -13.91
C ILE A 512 9.76 -1.23 -13.96
N THR A 513 9.51 -0.22 -13.13
CA THR A 513 8.27 0.56 -13.08
C THR A 513 8.27 1.77 -14.02
N ALA A 514 9.32 1.99 -14.83
CA ALA A 514 9.37 3.11 -15.77
C ALA A 514 8.30 3.00 -16.87
N MET A 515 8.04 1.81 -17.41
CA MET A 515 6.99 1.59 -18.42
C MET A 515 5.62 2.20 -18.09
N ARG A 516 5.12 2.05 -16.86
CA ARG A 516 3.83 2.65 -16.49
C ARG A 516 3.88 4.19 -16.45
N HIS A 517 5.03 4.76 -16.19
CA HIS A 517 5.23 6.21 -16.24
C HIS A 517 5.23 6.70 -17.68
N GLU A 518 6.06 6.10 -18.52
CA GLU A 518 6.19 6.49 -19.92
C GLU A 518 4.92 6.24 -20.73
N LEU A 519 4.24 5.10 -20.51
CA LEU A 519 2.93 4.86 -21.09
C LEU A 519 1.86 5.81 -20.53
N GLY A 520 2.02 6.31 -19.30
CA GLY A 520 1.18 7.39 -18.77
C GLY A 520 1.33 8.71 -19.54
N HIS A 521 2.53 9.08 -19.97
CA HIS A 521 2.72 10.19 -20.91
C HIS A 521 2.03 9.94 -22.25
N ASN A 522 2.20 8.74 -22.81
CA ASN A 522 1.52 8.35 -24.03
C ASN A 522 -0.01 8.33 -23.91
N MET A 523 -0.56 8.20 -22.70
CA MET A 523 -1.99 8.37 -22.42
C MET A 523 -2.40 9.83 -22.10
N GLY A 524 -1.46 10.78 -22.12
CA GLY A 524 -1.73 12.22 -22.05
C GLY A 524 -1.39 12.90 -20.72
N ILE A 525 -0.83 12.18 -19.75
CA ILE A 525 -0.61 12.69 -18.40
C ILE A 525 0.74 13.43 -18.34
N GLY A 526 0.78 14.58 -17.68
CA GLY A 526 2.03 15.26 -17.32
C GLY A 526 2.58 14.76 -15.98
N HIS A 527 3.75 15.29 -15.58
CA HIS A 527 4.35 14.96 -14.28
C HIS A 527 3.55 15.51 -13.08
N GLY A 528 4.20 15.65 -11.92
CA GLY A 528 3.64 16.21 -10.70
C GLY A 528 3.56 17.75 -10.67
N GLN A 529 3.37 18.28 -9.46
CA GLN A 529 3.10 19.70 -9.21
C GLN A 529 4.23 20.64 -9.69
N SER A 530 5.49 20.17 -9.75
CA SER A 530 6.64 20.98 -10.19
C SER A 530 6.60 21.38 -11.66
N GLU A 531 5.87 20.64 -12.49
CA GLU A 531 5.79 20.86 -13.94
C GLU A 531 4.38 21.20 -14.42
N ARG A 532 3.43 21.28 -13.48
CA ARG A 532 2.03 21.57 -13.78
C ARG A 532 1.88 22.98 -14.34
N THR A 533 1.22 23.10 -15.49
CA THR A 533 0.84 24.38 -16.08
C THR A 533 -0.66 24.64 -15.89
N SER A 534 -1.50 24.03 -16.73
CA SER A 534 -2.96 24.13 -16.69
C SER A 534 -3.63 22.78 -16.96
N GLY A 535 -4.93 22.67 -16.68
CA GLY A 535 -5.72 21.44 -16.85
C GLY A 535 -5.55 20.43 -15.72
N TYR A 536 -6.27 19.31 -15.83
CA TYR A 536 -6.45 18.31 -14.77
C TYR A 536 -5.52 17.08 -14.90
N HIS A 537 -4.98 16.83 -16.10
CA HIS A 537 -4.22 15.65 -16.52
C HIS A 537 -2.77 15.58 -15.98
N TRP A 538 -2.60 15.60 -14.67
CA TRP A 538 -1.29 15.64 -14.00
C TRP A 538 -1.16 14.60 -12.91
N GLY A 539 0.05 14.10 -12.69
CA GLY A 539 0.38 13.29 -11.54
C GLY A 539 0.21 14.04 -10.21
N PHE A 540 0.07 13.29 -9.13
CA PHE A 540 -0.04 13.80 -7.77
C PHE A 540 1.21 13.44 -6.94
N THR A 541 1.89 14.46 -6.42
CA THR A 541 3.07 14.35 -5.55
C THR A 541 2.66 14.55 -4.10
N HIS A 542 3.09 13.66 -3.20
CA HIS A 542 2.89 13.81 -1.76
C HIS A 542 4.01 13.15 -0.96
N PRO A 543 4.45 13.72 0.20
CA PRO A 543 5.52 13.16 1.03
C PRO A 543 5.29 11.73 1.52
N LEU A 544 4.03 11.32 1.67
CA LEU A 544 3.62 9.97 2.11
C LEU A 544 3.35 9.00 0.93
N GLY A 545 3.89 9.32 -0.23
CA GLY A 545 3.76 8.52 -1.45
C GLY A 545 3.08 9.28 -2.57
N SER A 546 3.58 9.10 -3.77
CA SER A 546 3.23 9.81 -4.98
C SER A 546 2.83 8.83 -6.09
N THR A 547 1.87 9.26 -6.90
CA THR A 547 1.31 8.48 -8.00
C THR A 547 2.33 8.19 -9.11
N VAL A 548 1.95 7.31 -10.05
CA VAL A 548 2.79 6.85 -11.16
C VAL A 548 3.53 8.00 -11.87
N MET A 549 2.85 9.10 -12.14
CA MET A 549 3.40 10.22 -12.92
C MET A 549 4.20 11.25 -12.09
N ALA A 550 4.34 11.06 -10.78
CA ALA A 550 4.78 12.12 -9.87
C ALA A 550 5.73 11.65 -8.77
N GLY A 551 6.50 10.59 -9.03
CA GLY A 551 7.42 9.94 -8.10
C GLY A 551 7.37 8.41 -8.16
N ASN A 552 6.29 7.87 -8.74
CA ASN A 552 6.18 6.47 -9.15
C ASN A 552 6.36 5.42 -8.05
N ASN A 553 6.05 5.76 -6.79
CA ASN A 553 6.19 4.84 -5.65
C ASN A 553 4.84 4.22 -5.21
N ILE A 554 3.71 4.80 -5.59
CA ILE A 554 2.39 4.18 -5.48
C ILE A 554 1.93 3.76 -6.88
N GLY A 555 1.57 2.48 -7.05
CA GLY A 555 1.03 1.91 -8.29
C GLY A 555 -0.41 2.35 -8.61
N LEU A 556 -0.68 3.64 -8.52
CA LEU A 556 -1.96 4.29 -8.82
C LEU A 556 -1.70 5.55 -9.65
N TYR A 557 -2.53 5.78 -10.66
CA TYR A 557 -2.65 7.08 -11.33
C TYR A 557 -3.50 8.03 -10.48
N SER A 558 -3.25 9.33 -10.62
CA SER A 558 -3.92 10.36 -9.84
C SER A 558 -5.42 10.41 -10.13
N SER A 559 -6.22 10.55 -9.06
CA SER A 559 -7.67 10.73 -9.12
C SER A 559 -8.17 11.28 -7.78
N PRO A 560 -9.18 12.19 -7.77
CA PRO A 560 -9.83 12.65 -6.55
C PRO A 560 -10.61 11.56 -5.79
N ASP A 561 -10.78 10.39 -6.39
CA ASP A 561 -11.48 9.23 -5.83
C ASP A 561 -10.55 8.11 -5.37
N HIS A 562 -9.23 8.27 -5.54
CA HIS A 562 -8.23 7.34 -5.01
C HIS A 562 -7.64 7.84 -3.71
N TYR A 563 -7.30 6.89 -2.85
CA TYR A 563 -6.71 7.15 -1.54
C TYR A 563 -5.50 6.25 -1.33
N SER A 564 -4.45 6.76 -0.68
CA SER A 564 -3.27 5.96 -0.39
C SER A 564 -3.64 4.79 0.53
N PRO A 565 -3.28 3.54 0.18
CA PRO A 565 -3.69 2.37 0.95
C PRO A 565 -3.25 2.42 2.42
N GLU A 566 -2.07 2.97 2.71
CA GLU A 566 -1.55 3.06 4.08
C GLU A 566 -2.09 4.28 4.84
N TYR A 567 -2.07 5.48 4.23
CA TYR A 567 -2.31 6.73 4.97
C TYR A 567 -3.70 7.35 4.74
N GLY A 568 -4.47 6.93 3.74
CA GLY A 568 -5.77 7.54 3.43
C GLY A 568 -5.67 8.95 2.84
N VAL A 569 -4.50 9.32 2.30
CA VAL A 569 -4.28 10.59 1.58
C VAL A 569 -4.98 10.49 0.23
N ARG A 570 -5.82 11.47 -0.11
CA ARG A 570 -6.43 11.55 -1.44
C ARG A 570 -5.33 11.74 -2.48
N LEU A 571 -5.30 10.87 -3.49
CA LEU A 571 -4.25 10.83 -4.51
C LEU A 571 -4.59 11.66 -5.75
N GLY A 572 -5.25 12.80 -5.55
CA GLY A 572 -5.68 13.68 -6.63
C GLY A 572 -6.61 14.77 -6.16
N GLU A 573 -6.92 15.67 -7.08
CA GLU A 573 -7.81 16.81 -6.85
C GLU A 573 -8.59 17.05 -8.14
N ALA A 574 -9.91 17.23 -8.01
CA ALA A 574 -10.78 17.46 -9.16
C ALA A 574 -10.29 18.70 -9.94
N GLU A 575 -10.30 18.59 -11.27
CA GLU A 575 -9.85 19.64 -12.19
C GLU A 575 -8.37 20.06 -12.07
N LYS A 576 -7.54 19.38 -11.25
CA LYS A 576 -6.09 19.68 -11.12
C LYS A 576 -5.18 18.46 -11.24
N HIS A 577 -5.52 17.36 -10.57
CA HIS A 577 -4.75 16.12 -10.52
C HIS A 577 -5.67 14.91 -10.68
N ASP A 578 -6.04 14.63 -11.92
CA ASP A 578 -6.89 13.52 -12.34
C ASP A 578 -6.35 12.89 -13.62
N GLY A 579 -5.19 12.23 -13.49
CA GLY A 579 -4.55 11.48 -14.57
C GLY A 579 -5.40 10.29 -15.02
N LEU A 580 -6.21 9.70 -14.13
CA LEU A 580 -7.14 8.63 -14.48
C LEU A 580 -8.16 9.09 -15.52
N ARG A 581 -8.74 10.28 -15.36
CA ARG A 581 -9.72 10.81 -16.30
C ARG A 581 -9.19 10.88 -17.72
N ILE A 582 -7.99 11.43 -17.93
CA ILE A 582 -7.42 11.55 -19.30
C ILE A 582 -7.07 10.19 -19.89
N ILE A 583 -6.62 9.21 -19.10
CA ILE A 583 -6.44 7.82 -19.58
C ILE A 583 -7.76 7.30 -20.11
N ASN A 584 -8.85 7.48 -19.36
CA ASN A 584 -10.17 6.97 -19.72
C ASN A 584 -10.75 7.67 -20.95
N GLU A 585 -10.54 8.97 -21.11
CA GLU A 585 -10.94 9.73 -22.31
C GLU A 585 -10.16 9.29 -23.56
N ASN A 586 -8.88 8.93 -23.41
CA ASN A 586 -8.01 8.56 -24.53
C ASN A 586 -8.04 7.07 -24.90
N ALA A 587 -8.37 6.18 -23.96
CA ALA A 587 -8.24 4.73 -24.11
C ALA A 587 -8.88 4.18 -25.39
N GLU A 588 -10.13 4.56 -25.67
CA GLU A 588 -10.84 4.06 -26.85
C GLU A 588 -10.20 4.51 -28.17
N THR A 589 -9.77 5.77 -28.24
CA THR A 589 -9.14 6.32 -29.45
C THR A 589 -7.79 5.67 -29.70
N VAL A 590 -7.01 5.47 -28.64
CA VAL A 590 -5.69 4.83 -28.73
C VAL A 590 -5.80 3.36 -29.15
N SER A 591 -6.78 2.61 -28.63
CA SER A 591 -7.00 1.19 -28.98
C SER A 591 -7.47 0.93 -30.43
N LYS A 592 -7.55 1.98 -31.24
CA LYS A 592 -8.03 1.95 -32.63
C LYS A 592 -7.04 2.59 -33.58
N PHE A 593 -5.79 2.77 -33.16
CA PHE A 593 -4.76 3.39 -34.00
C PHE A 593 -4.34 2.49 -35.14
N LEU A 594 -4.24 1.18 -34.91
CA LEU A 594 -3.93 0.21 -35.93
C LEU A 594 -4.83 -1.03 -35.82
N VAL A 595 -4.90 -1.75 -36.93
CA VAL A 595 -5.51 -3.08 -37.03
C VAL A 595 -4.47 -3.96 -37.71
N ALA A 596 -4.26 -5.18 -37.22
CA ALA A 596 -3.29 -6.10 -37.80
C ALA A 596 -3.60 -6.36 -39.28
N VAL A 597 -2.58 -6.26 -40.13
CA VAL A 597 -2.67 -6.66 -41.54
C VAL A 597 -2.48 -8.17 -41.58
N LYS A 598 -3.55 -8.90 -41.91
CA LYS A 598 -3.56 -10.36 -42.03
C LYS A 598 -2.73 -10.85 -43.21
#